data_AF-A0A4U3KX83-F1
#
_entry.id   AF-A0A4U3KX83-F1
#
_cell.length_a   1.000
_cell.length_b   1.000
_cell.length_c   1.000
_cell.angle_alpha   90.00
_cell.angle_beta   90.00
_cell.angle_gamma   90.00
#
_symmetry.space_group_name_H-M   'P 1'
#
loop_
_entity.id
_entity.type
_entity.pdbx_description
1 polymer ?
#
loop_
_entity_poly.entity_id
_entity_poly.type
_entity_poly.pdbx_seq_one_letter_code
_entity_poly.pdbx_strand_id
1 'polypeptide(L)' 'MKARLNLTVDEELLDKVRVYAEKKQKSISQIVEEYFSKITKEPKKESIIDLIESLPKPNIDPDIDLKKTYYEENRKKYGF' A
#
# COMPACT_ATOMS: atom_id res chain seq x y z
N MET A 1 -12.23 10.65 17.56
CA MET A 1 -12.17 10.73 19.04
C MET A 1 -10.82 10.20 19.49
N LYS A 2 -10.22 10.73 20.57
CA LYS A 2 -8.95 10.21 21.12
C LYS A 2 -9.21 9.49 22.44
N ALA A 3 -8.60 8.32 22.63
CA ALA A 3 -8.62 7.57 23.88
C ALA A 3 -7.32 7.81 24.67
N ARG A 4 -7.34 7.62 26.00
CA ARG A 4 -6.14 7.68 26.84
C ARG A 4 -5.60 6.27 27.06
N LEU A 5 -4.29 6.10 26.93
CA LEU A 5 -3.56 4.87 27.18
C LEU A 5 -2.49 5.15 28.22
N ASN A 6 -2.46 4.38 29.31
CA ASN A 6 -1.41 4.43 30.32
C ASN A 6 -0.44 3.28 30.06
N LEU A 7 0.86 3.58 29.96
CA LEU A 7 1.90 2.60 29.71
C LEU A 7 2.94 2.66 30.83
N THR A 8 3.42 1.49 31.25
CA THR A 8 4.61 1.38 32.10
C THR A 8 5.80 1.09 31.18
N VAL A 9 6.83 1.91 31.26
CA VAL A 9 8.03 1.82 30.43
C VAL A 9 9.24 2.00 31.34
N ASP A 10 10.32 1.32 31.00
CA ASP A 10 11.62 1.52 31.65
C ASP A 10 12.05 3.00 31.64
N GLU A 11 12.58 3.48 32.76
CA GLU A 11 12.91 4.90 32.94
C GLU A 11 14.06 5.35 32.03
N GLU A 12 15.12 4.55 31.91
CA GLU A 12 16.23 4.88 31.01
C GLU A 12 15.79 4.89 29.55
N LEU A 13 14.88 3.98 29.18
CA LEU A 13 14.28 3.96 27.86
C LEU A 13 13.44 5.22 27.62
N LEU A 14 12.63 5.64 28.60
CA LEU A 14 11.81 6.83 28.48
C LEU A 14 12.65 8.09 28.25
N ASP A 15 13.81 8.20 28.92
CA ASP A 15 14.74 9.32 28.72
C ASP A 15 15.35 9.32 27.32
N LYS A 16 15.80 8.16 26.83
CA LYS A 16 16.31 8.02 25.46
C LYS A 16 15.24 8.42 24.43
N VAL A 17 13.98 8.04 24.67
CA VAL A 17 12.85 8.37 23.81
C VAL A 17 12.51 9.86 23.85
N ARG A 18 12.58 10.53 25.01
CA ARG A 18 12.40 11.99 25.11
C ARG A 18 13.38 12.74 24.21
N VAL A 19 14.67 12.41 24.33
CA VAL A 19 15.72 13.03 23.49
C VAL A 19 15.48 12.76 22.01
N TYR A 20 15.07 11.54 21.65
CA TYR A 20 14.71 11.21 20.28
C TYR A 20 13.51 12.03 19.76
N ALA A 21 12.48 12.17 20.59
CA ALA A 21 11.25 12.88 20.25
C ALA A 21 11.51 14.38 20.02
N GLU A 22 12.31 15.01 20.88
CA GLU A 22 12.77 16.40 20.73
C GLU A 22 13.57 16.59 19.43
N LYS A 23 14.53 15.71 19.14
CA LYS A 23 15.31 15.75 17.89
C LYS A 23 14.43 15.64 16.65
N LYS A 24 13.32 14.93 16.74
CA LYS A 24 12.35 14.76 15.65
C LYS A 24 11.24 15.82 15.67
N GLN A 25 11.23 16.73 16.64
CA GLN A 25 10.18 17.73 16.86
C GLN A 25 8.78 17.09 16.95
N LYS A 26 8.69 15.92 17.60
CA LYS A 26 7.43 15.19 17.81
C LYS A 26 7.22 14.93 19.29
N SER A 27 5.95 14.79 19.69
CA SER A 27 5.63 14.28 21.03
C SER A 27 5.74 12.76 21.09
N ILE A 28 5.98 12.21 22.28
CA ILE A 28 6.03 10.76 22.50
C ILE A 28 4.70 10.11 22.10
N SER A 29 3.57 10.72 22.47
CA SER A 29 2.23 10.24 22.09
C SER A 29 2.06 10.18 20.57
N GLN A 30 2.62 11.13 19.83
CA GLN A 30 2.57 11.15 18.38
C GLN A 30 3.44 10.05 17.76
N ILE A 31 4.61 9.76 18.33
CA ILE A 31 5.46 8.64 17.91
C ILE A 31 4.75 7.31 18.14
N VAL A 32 4.12 7.13 19.30
CA VAL A 32 3.35 5.92 19.63
C VAL A 32 2.15 5.75 18.70
N GLU A 33 1.39 6.82 18.46
CA GLU A 33 0.25 6.82 17.52
C GLU A 33 0.70 6.44 16.11
N GLU A 34 1.81 7.02 15.62
CA GLU A 34 2.37 6.71 14.30
C GLU A 34 2.80 5.24 14.21
N TYR A 35 3.42 4.72 15.27
CA TYR A 35 3.81 3.32 15.33
C TYR A 35 2.57 2.39 15.31
N PHE A 36 1.57 2.68 16.15
CA PHE A 36 0.31 1.93 16.17
C PHE A 36 -0.41 1.98 14.83
N SER A 37 -0.46 3.15 14.20
CA SER A 37 -1.02 3.29 12.85
C SER A 37 -0.25 2.44 11.85
N LYS A 38 1.08 2.42 11.91
CA LYS A 38 1.90 1.61 11.01
C LYS A 38 1.66 0.11 11.15
N ILE A 39 1.51 -0.41 12.38
CA ILE A 39 1.32 -1.85 12.62
C ILE A 39 -0.13 -2.31 12.45
N THR A 40 -1.11 -1.43 12.64
CA THR A 40 -2.54 -1.74 12.46
C THR A 40 -3.05 -1.43 11.06
N LYS A 41 -2.27 -0.72 10.24
CA LYS A 41 -2.58 -0.52 8.84
C LYS A 41 -2.59 -1.88 8.14
N GLU A 42 -3.78 -2.37 7.85
CA GLU A 42 -3.93 -3.52 6.96
C GLU A 42 -3.17 -3.23 5.66
N PRO A 43 -2.38 -4.19 5.13
CA PRO A 43 -1.87 -4.04 3.79
C PRO A 43 -3.09 -3.77 2.90
N LYS A 44 -3.05 -2.70 2.11
CA LYS A 44 -4.05 -2.52 1.06
C LYS A 44 -4.05 -3.82 0.28
N LYS A 45 -5.09 -4.63 0.44
CA LYS A 45 -5.31 -5.77 -0.42
C LYS A 45 -5.53 -5.14 -1.78
N GLU A 46 -4.49 -5.14 -2.61
CA GLU A 46 -4.65 -4.75 -4.01
C GLU A 46 -5.79 -5.61 -4.53
N SER A 47 -6.90 -4.95 -4.84
CA SER A 47 -8.02 -5.63 -5.45
C SER A 47 -7.58 -6.09 -6.83
N ILE A 48 -8.27 -7.08 -7.40
CA ILE A 48 -8.04 -7.49 -8.79
C ILE A 48 -8.17 -6.28 -9.73
N ILE A 49 -9.00 -5.28 -9.37
CA ILE A 49 -9.15 -4.03 -10.12
C ILE A 49 -7.87 -3.19 -10.03
N ASP A 50 -7.31 -2.99 -8.84
CA ASP A 50 -6.05 -2.24 -8.66
C ASP A 50 -4.90 -2.89 -9.44
N LEU A 51 -4.86 -4.22 -9.47
CA LEU A 51 -3.88 -4.97 -10.26
C LEU A 51 -4.07 -4.72 -11.76
N ILE A 52 -5.30 -4.81 -12.28
CA ILE A 52 -5.61 -4.55 -13.69
C ILE A 52 -5.25 -3.12 -14.09
N GLU A 53 -5.53 -2.14 -13.23
CA GLU A 53 -5.19 -0.73 -13.48
C GLU A 53 -3.68 -0.46 -13.45
N SER A 54 -2.91 -1.25 -12.69
CA SER A 54 -1.46 -1.15 -12.65
C SER A 54 -0.75 -1.72 -13.89
N LEU A 55 -1.45 -2.56 -14.69
CA LEU A 55 -0.86 -3.17 -15.88
C LEU A 55 -0.63 -2.13 -16.98
N PRO A 56 0.46 -2.23 -17.76
CA PRO A 56 0.72 -1.34 -18.88
C PRO A 56 -0.43 -1.42 -19.88
N LYS A 57 -0.92 -0.25 -20.32
CA LYS A 57 -1.98 -0.19 -21.33
C LYS A 57 -1.47 -0.87 -22.62
N PRO A 58 -2.21 -1.85 -23.15
CA PRO A 58 -1.80 -2.50 -24.38
C PRO A 58 -1.91 -1.50 -25.54
N ASN A 59 -0.92 -1.53 -26.43
CA ASN A 59 -0.91 -0.69 -27.63
C ASN A 59 -1.82 -1.31 -28.69
N ILE A 60 -3.13 -1.13 -28.54
CA ILE A 60 -4.16 -1.68 -29.42
C ILE A 60 -5.05 -0.52 -29.90
N ASP A 61 -5.42 -0.57 -31.17
CA ASP A 61 -6.34 0.38 -31.78
C ASP A 61 -7.71 0.33 -31.06
N PRO A 62 -8.23 1.47 -30.55
CA PRO A 62 -9.50 1.50 -29.82
C PRO A 62 -10.70 1.05 -30.66
N ASP A 63 -10.62 1.11 -32.00
CA ASP A 63 -11.72 0.74 -32.90
C ASP A 63 -11.61 -0.71 -33.41
N ILE A 64 -10.61 -1.48 -32.94
CA ILE A 64 -10.41 -2.85 -33.40
C ILE A 64 -11.45 -3.81 -32.81
N ASP A 65 -11.95 -4.72 -33.64
CA ASP A 65 -12.70 -5.88 -33.16
C ASP A 65 -11.72 -6.88 -32.52
N LEU A 66 -11.54 -6.76 -31.21
CA LEU A 66 -10.68 -7.61 -30.40
C LEU A 66 -11.01 -9.09 -30.55
N LYS A 67 -12.30 -9.42 -30.65
CA LYS A 67 -12.76 -10.81 -30.74
C LYS A 67 -12.34 -11.41 -32.07
N LYS A 68 -12.64 -10.72 -33.17
CA LYS A 68 -12.27 -11.17 -34.51
C LYS A 68 -10.75 -11.30 -34.65
N THR A 69 -10.01 -10.28 -34.20
CA THR A 69 -8.54 -10.24 -34.26
C THR A 69 -7.92 -11.40 -33.49
N TYR A 70 -8.42 -11.68 -32.27
CA TYR A 70 -7.95 -12.79 -31.45
C TYR A 70 -8.07 -14.15 -32.16
N TYR A 71 -9.21 -14.43 -32.79
CA TYR A 71 -9.40 -15.70 -33.50
C TYR A 71 -8.58 -15.77 -34.79
N GLU A 72 -8.44 -14.67 -35.52
CA GLU A 72 -7.62 -14.62 -36.73
C GLU A 72 -6.13 -14.82 -36.43
N GLU A 73 -5.61 -14.21 -35.37
CA GLU A 73 -4.23 -14.38 -34.93
C GLU A 73 -3.96 -15.79 -34.40
N ASN A 74 -4.87 -16.34 -33.61
CA ASN A 74 -4.72 -17.72 -33.13
C ASN A 74 -4.77 -18.75 -34.25
N ARG A 75 -5.64 -18.54 -35.26
CA ARG A 75 -5.67 -19.39 -36.45
C ARG A 75 -4.36 -19.30 -37.24
N LYS A 76 -3.80 -18.09 -37.40
CA LYS A 76 -2.49 -17.88 -38.05
C LYS A 76 -1.35 -18.54 -37.28
N LYS A 77 -1.38 -18.48 -35.94
CA LYS A 77 -0.28 -18.96 -35.08
C LYS A 77 -0.33 -20.46 -34.80
N TYR A 78 -1.53 -21.03 -34.65
CA TYR A 78 -1.73 -22.41 -34.19
C TYR A 78 -2.46 -23.30 -35.21
N GLY A 79 -2.95 -22.75 -36.32
CA GLY A 79 -3.44 -23.54 -37.46
C GLY A 79 -4.80 -24.21 -37.29
N PHE A 80 -5.60 -23.84 -36.28
CA PHE A 80 -6.99 -24.27 -36.10
C PHE A 80 -7.98 -23.25 -36.67
#